data_AF-A0A919J649-F1
#
_entry.id   AF-A0A919J649-F1
#
_cell.length_a   1.000
_cell.length_b   1.000
_cell.length_c   1.000
_cell.angle_alpha   90.00
_cell.angle_beta   90.00
_cell.angle_gamma   90.00
#
_symmetry.space_group_name_H-M   'P 1'
#
loop_
_entity.id
_entity.type
_entity.pdbx_description
1 polymer ?
#
loop_
_entity_poly.entity_id
_entity_poly.type
_entity_poly.pdbx_seq_one_letter_code
_entity_poly.pdbx_strand_id
1 'polypeptide(L)'
;MTEPPRPPGEGNANDPTTPFNPYAASDPTSGSTPPPPPDGYAPPPSYSPPPSSGSGYGTPPPPTSGSGYGTPPPSSGGGYGTPPPAGGYGPPPGGYNQPPQPGYGYGAPAAGQEDKTWIAVAHFGGAAGAFISGGVAGWIAPLVAFLARGPQSPAVRAESVKALNFQILWSIIGLVGWITACILIGWLAVAAAWIVGTIFGVIAGIKAGNNEPYNYPMTVSLIK
;
A
#
# COMPACT_ATOMS: atom_id res chain seq x y z
N MET A 1 71.91 9.54 5.35
CA MET A 1 71.12 8.29 5.38
C MET A 1 69.67 8.72 5.21
N THR A 2 69.20 8.74 3.96
CA THR A 2 67.85 9.15 3.60
C THR A 2 66.99 7.89 3.44
N GLU A 3 65.94 7.82 4.24
CA GLU A 3 64.99 6.70 4.28
C GLU A 3 64.22 6.59 2.96
N PRO A 4 64.00 5.38 2.41
CA PRO A 4 63.26 5.20 1.17
C PRO A 4 61.77 5.56 1.31
N PRO A 5 61.08 5.91 0.21
CA PRO A 5 59.67 6.28 0.25
C PRO A 5 58.78 5.09 0.64
N ARG A 6 57.86 5.32 1.58
CA ARG A 6 56.91 4.33 2.11
C ARG A 6 55.84 3.96 1.06
N PRO A 7 55.46 2.67 0.92
CA PRO A 7 54.42 2.25 -0.02
C PRO A 7 53.02 2.79 0.38
N PRO A 8 52.12 3.08 -0.59
CA PRO A 8 50.77 3.56 -0.31
C PRO A 8 49.93 2.48 0.38
N GLY A 9 49.38 2.78 1.55
CA GLY A 9 48.43 1.90 2.25
C GLY A 9 48.78 1.58 3.70
N GLU A 10 49.98 1.91 4.18
CA GLU A 10 50.28 1.87 5.62
C GLU A 10 49.69 3.09 6.32
N GLY A 11 48.37 3.05 6.54
CA GLY A 11 47.66 4.07 7.30
C GLY A 11 48.19 4.12 8.73
N ASN A 12 48.71 5.27 9.14
CA ASN A 12 48.95 5.54 10.56
C ASN A 12 47.59 5.78 11.21
N ALA A 13 47.26 5.00 12.25
CA ALA A 13 45.99 5.13 12.98
C ALA A 13 45.77 6.53 13.60
N ASN A 14 46.81 7.36 13.64
CA ASN A 14 46.77 8.73 14.15
C ASN A 14 46.85 9.82 13.06
N ASP A 15 46.66 9.48 11.77
CA ASP A 15 46.62 10.46 10.68
C ASP A 15 45.24 11.18 10.63
N PRO A 16 45.18 12.49 10.94
CA PRO A 16 43.93 13.25 11.01
C PRO A 16 43.28 13.49 9.63
N THR A 17 43.93 13.09 8.53
CA THR A 17 43.40 13.23 7.17
C THR A 17 42.70 11.97 6.65
N THR A 18 42.70 10.89 7.44
CA THR A 18 42.01 9.65 7.06
C THR A 18 40.50 9.72 7.35
N PRO A 19 39.62 9.35 6.40
CA PRO A 19 38.19 9.28 6.65
C PRO A 19 37.90 8.23 7.72
N PHE A 20 37.11 8.60 8.73
CA PHE A 20 36.69 7.69 9.79
C PHE A 20 35.93 6.49 9.21
N ASN A 21 36.52 5.29 9.29
CA ASN A 21 35.89 4.03 8.90
C ASN A 21 35.44 3.26 10.15
N PRO A 22 34.15 3.27 10.51
CA PRO A 22 33.64 2.60 11.72
C PRO A 22 33.67 1.07 11.65
N TYR A 23 34.11 0.48 10.53
CA TYR A 23 34.20 -0.97 10.33
C TYR A 23 35.62 -1.53 10.44
N ALA A 24 36.62 -0.73 10.84
CA ALA A 24 38.02 -1.15 10.88
C ALA A 24 38.43 -2.01 12.09
N ALA A 25 37.49 -2.46 12.93
CA ALA A 25 37.78 -3.23 14.12
C ALA A 25 37.45 -4.72 13.95
N SER A 26 38.21 -5.43 13.11
CA SER A 26 38.49 -6.87 13.26
C SER A 26 39.44 -7.33 12.15
N ASP A 27 40.73 -7.08 12.31
CA ASP A 27 41.76 -7.75 11.50
C ASP A 27 42.42 -8.81 12.40
N PRO A 28 42.13 -10.11 12.23
CA PRO A 28 42.92 -11.15 12.87
C PRO A 28 44.21 -11.34 12.07
N THR A 29 45.32 -11.28 12.79
CA THR A 29 46.66 -11.73 12.42
C THR A 29 46.65 -12.90 11.41
N SER A 30 47.34 -12.72 10.29
CA SER A 30 47.70 -13.81 9.37
C SER A 30 48.40 -14.93 10.15
N GLY A 31 47.78 -16.12 10.26
CA GLY A 31 48.50 -17.31 10.72
C GLY A 31 47.74 -18.43 11.43
N SER A 32 46.44 -18.34 11.73
CA SER A 32 45.72 -19.45 12.39
C SER A 32 44.56 -19.97 11.53
N THR A 33 44.57 -21.28 11.26
CA THR A 33 43.47 -22.00 10.61
C THR A 33 42.18 -21.89 11.43
N PRO A 34 41.01 -21.64 10.81
CA PRO A 34 39.74 -21.58 11.53
C PRO A 34 39.36 -22.93 12.16
N PRO A 35 38.61 -22.95 13.28
CA PRO A 35 38.02 -24.18 13.79
C PRO A 35 36.95 -24.72 12.82
N PRO A 36 36.76 -26.06 12.73
CA PRO A 36 35.74 -26.63 11.87
C PRO A 36 34.32 -26.24 12.32
N PRO A 37 33.35 -26.15 11.38
CA PRO A 37 31.97 -25.80 11.70
C PRO A 37 31.27 -26.91 12.52
N PRO A 38 30.23 -26.58 13.32
CA PRO A 38 29.39 -27.59 13.95
C PRO A 38 28.60 -28.37 12.89
N ASP A 39 28.49 -29.69 13.05
CA ASP A 39 27.70 -30.57 12.19
C ASP A 39 26.24 -30.08 12.11
N GLY A 40 25.79 -29.67 10.91
CA GLY A 40 24.36 -29.38 10.68
C GLY A 40 23.98 -28.34 9.62
N TYR A 41 24.91 -27.68 8.93
CA TYR A 41 24.54 -26.72 7.87
C TYR A 41 24.20 -27.42 6.55
N ALA A 42 22.91 -27.45 6.20
CA ALA A 42 22.46 -27.80 4.85
C ALA A 42 22.83 -26.68 3.85
N PRO A 43 23.30 -27.01 2.63
CA PRO A 43 23.63 -26.01 1.61
C PRO A 43 22.37 -25.32 1.06
N PRO A 44 22.48 -24.08 0.53
CA PRO A 44 21.36 -23.35 -0.05
C PRO A 44 20.87 -24.01 -1.36
N PRO A 45 19.58 -23.89 -1.70
CA PRO A 45 19.04 -24.48 -2.93
C PRO A 45 19.59 -23.78 -4.19
N SER A 46 19.91 -24.57 -5.20
CA SER A 46 20.33 -24.12 -6.53
C SER A 46 19.16 -23.45 -7.27
N TYR A 47 19.39 -22.21 -7.72
CA TYR A 47 18.46 -21.50 -8.59
C TYR A 47 18.39 -22.20 -9.96
N SER A 48 17.22 -22.69 -10.32
CA SER A 48 16.90 -23.12 -11.70
C SER A 48 16.16 -21.99 -12.42
N PRO A 49 16.58 -21.57 -13.63
CA PRO A 49 15.84 -20.55 -14.38
C PRO A 49 14.53 -21.11 -14.97
N PRO A 50 13.48 -20.28 -15.15
CA PRO A 50 12.18 -20.72 -15.66
C PRO A 50 12.24 -21.04 -17.17
N PRO A 51 11.40 -21.98 -17.67
CA PRO A 51 11.32 -22.28 -19.09
C PRO A 51 10.58 -21.16 -19.85
N SER A 52 11.17 -20.70 -20.95
CA SER A 52 10.51 -19.87 -21.95
C SER A 52 9.43 -20.68 -22.66
N SER A 53 8.16 -20.33 -22.52
CA SER A 53 7.08 -20.89 -23.34
C SER A 53 6.57 -19.82 -24.29
N GLY A 54 6.78 -20.09 -25.57
CA GLY A 54 6.38 -19.26 -26.69
C GLY A 54 4.87 -19.23 -26.91
N SER A 55 4.50 -18.20 -27.67
CA SER A 55 3.20 -17.92 -28.27
C SER A 55 2.52 -19.15 -28.88
N GLY A 56 1.29 -19.43 -28.43
CA GLY A 56 0.38 -20.40 -29.03
C GLY A 56 -1.04 -19.83 -29.05
N TYR A 57 -1.53 -19.53 -30.26
CA TYR A 57 -2.87 -18.99 -30.52
C TYR A 57 -3.96 -20.00 -30.13
N GLY A 58 -5.02 -19.48 -29.52
CA GLY A 58 -6.15 -20.27 -28.99
C GLY A 58 -7.05 -20.87 -30.06
N THR A 59 -7.74 -21.95 -29.67
CA THR A 59 -8.93 -22.46 -30.34
C THR A 59 -10.05 -22.60 -29.29
N PRO A 60 -11.30 -22.19 -29.58
CA PRO A 60 -12.42 -22.38 -28.66
C PRO A 60 -13.09 -23.76 -28.83
N PRO A 61 -13.67 -24.36 -27.78
CA PRO A 61 -14.40 -25.62 -27.86
C PRO A 61 -15.86 -25.43 -28.36
N PRO A 62 -16.52 -26.49 -28.87
CA PRO A 62 -17.88 -26.39 -29.42
C PRO A 62 -18.98 -26.40 -28.33
N PRO A 63 -20.21 -25.93 -28.62
CA PRO A 63 -21.31 -25.94 -27.67
C PRO A 63 -21.93 -27.34 -27.55
N THR A 64 -22.16 -27.80 -26.31
CA THR A 64 -22.92 -29.01 -26.00
C THR A 64 -24.42 -28.70 -26.00
N SER A 65 -25.15 -29.35 -26.90
CA SER A 65 -26.60 -29.49 -26.88
C SER A 65 -26.97 -30.82 -26.21
N GLY A 66 -28.03 -30.84 -25.40
CA GLY A 66 -28.58 -32.10 -24.88
C GLY A 66 -29.36 -31.98 -23.58
N SER A 67 -30.57 -31.42 -23.67
CA SER A 67 -31.65 -31.60 -22.70
C SER A 67 -32.16 -33.05 -22.71
N GLY A 68 -32.42 -33.63 -21.54
CA GLY A 68 -33.02 -34.96 -21.42
C GLY A 68 -33.55 -35.24 -20.02
N TYR A 69 -34.86 -35.11 -19.85
CA TYR A 69 -35.65 -35.56 -18.69
C TYR A 69 -35.95 -37.07 -18.82
N GLY A 70 -35.98 -37.82 -17.71
CA GLY A 70 -36.54 -39.19 -17.71
C GLY A 70 -36.32 -40.04 -16.45
N THR A 71 -37.34 -40.03 -15.56
CA THR A 71 -37.98 -41.16 -14.80
C THR A 71 -37.18 -42.23 -14.01
N PRO A 72 -37.59 -42.56 -12.75
CA PRO A 72 -37.19 -43.77 -12.00
C PRO A 72 -38.21 -44.92 -12.17
N PRO A 73 -37.88 -46.23 -12.05
CA PRO A 73 -38.00 -47.02 -10.77
C PRO A 73 -37.17 -48.35 -10.78
N PRO A 74 -37.46 -49.46 -10.02
CA PRO A 74 -37.98 -49.66 -8.66
C PRO A 74 -37.03 -50.46 -7.74
N SER A 75 -37.37 -50.55 -6.45
CA SER A 75 -36.75 -51.42 -5.44
C SER A 75 -37.23 -52.88 -5.53
N SER A 76 -36.31 -53.86 -5.45
CA SER A 76 -36.59 -55.20 -4.88
C SER A 76 -35.33 -56.07 -4.80
N GLY A 77 -35.17 -56.82 -3.68
CA GLY A 77 -34.51 -58.14 -3.68
C GLY A 77 -33.18 -58.22 -2.94
N GLY A 78 -33.16 -58.97 -1.83
CA GLY A 78 -31.99 -59.20 -0.99
C GLY A 78 -30.95 -60.14 -1.60
N GLY A 79 -29.72 -60.03 -1.08
CA GLY A 79 -28.61 -60.92 -1.36
C GLY A 79 -27.43 -60.57 -0.46
N TYR A 80 -26.96 -61.54 0.33
CA TYR A 80 -25.77 -61.43 1.16
C TYR A 80 -24.52 -61.38 0.26
N GLY A 81 -23.71 -60.33 0.34
CA GLY A 81 -22.46 -60.22 -0.41
C GLY A 81 -21.62 -59.01 0.01
N THR A 82 -20.49 -59.30 0.67
CA THR A 82 -19.19 -58.56 0.77
C THR A 82 -19.16 -57.02 0.92
N PRO A 83 -18.39 -56.46 1.89
CA PRO A 83 -18.23 -55.01 2.04
C PRO A 83 -17.32 -54.42 0.94
N PRO A 84 -17.68 -53.27 0.32
CA PRO A 84 -16.81 -52.57 -0.61
C PRO A 84 -15.72 -51.76 0.11
N PRO A 85 -14.55 -51.49 -0.53
CA PRO A 85 -13.44 -50.77 0.07
C PRO A 85 -13.75 -49.28 0.25
N ALA A 86 -13.14 -48.66 1.26
CA ALA A 86 -13.23 -47.23 1.55
C ALA A 86 -12.82 -46.39 0.33
N GLY A 87 -13.80 -45.78 -0.33
CA GLY A 87 -13.61 -44.80 -1.40
C GLY A 87 -13.24 -43.44 -0.81
N GLY A 88 -12.02 -42.99 -1.10
CA GLY A 88 -11.52 -41.69 -0.73
C GLY A 88 -12.30 -40.55 -1.38
N TYR A 89 -12.62 -39.53 -0.58
CA TYR A 89 -13.14 -38.26 -1.05
C TYR A 89 -12.02 -37.52 -1.79
N GLY A 90 -12.15 -37.37 -3.11
CA GLY A 90 -11.34 -36.43 -3.88
C GLY A 90 -11.78 -34.98 -3.57
N PRO A 91 -10.85 -34.01 -3.43
CA PRO A 91 -11.22 -32.62 -3.25
C PRO A 91 -11.75 -32.00 -4.55
N PRO A 92 -12.69 -31.03 -4.48
CA PRO A 92 -13.24 -30.36 -5.66
C PRO A 92 -12.18 -29.50 -6.37
N PRO A 93 -12.16 -29.45 -7.71
CA PRO A 93 -11.21 -28.64 -8.46
C PRO A 93 -11.74 -27.21 -8.65
N GLY A 94 -10.91 -26.20 -8.34
CA GLY A 94 -11.12 -24.84 -8.84
C GLY A 94 -11.06 -23.72 -7.79
N GLY A 95 -9.94 -23.59 -7.09
CA GLY A 95 -9.58 -22.34 -6.40
C GLY A 95 -8.59 -21.57 -7.26
N TYR A 96 -8.97 -20.39 -7.73
CA TYR A 96 -8.06 -19.46 -8.39
C TYR A 96 -6.88 -19.16 -7.46
N ASN A 97 -5.65 -19.34 -7.97
CA ASN A 97 -4.41 -19.03 -7.27
C ASN A 97 -4.43 -17.56 -6.80
N GLN A 98 -4.67 -17.37 -5.51
CA GLN A 98 -4.50 -16.08 -4.85
C GLN A 98 -3.00 -15.93 -4.54
N PRO A 99 -2.34 -14.81 -4.92
CA PRO A 99 -0.92 -14.63 -4.63
C PRO A 99 -0.66 -14.65 -3.12
N PRO A 100 0.48 -15.20 -2.65
CA PRO A 100 0.78 -15.33 -1.23
C PRO A 100 0.77 -13.95 -0.55
N GLN A 101 -0.23 -13.72 0.30
CA GLN A 101 -0.25 -12.56 1.18
C GLN A 101 0.86 -12.73 2.24
N PRO A 102 1.66 -11.68 2.52
CA PRO A 102 2.68 -11.73 3.57
C PRO A 102 2.04 -12.12 4.90
N GLY A 103 2.51 -13.24 5.45
CA GLY A 103 1.88 -13.94 6.55
C GLY A 103 1.91 -13.18 7.88
N TYR A 104 0.74 -13.09 8.50
CA TYR A 104 0.60 -13.22 9.94
C TYR A 104 -0.15 -14.53 10.17
N GLY A 105 0.58 -15.49 10.75
CA GLY A 105 0.24 -16.90 10.75
C GLY A 105 -0.92 -17.32 11.65
N TYR A 106 -1.22 -18.61 11.48
CA TYR A 106 -2.24 -19.43 12.14
C TYR A 106 -3.68 -18.98 11.86
N GLY A 107 -4.47 -19.90 11.29
CA GLY A 107 -5.88 -19.69 10.96
C GLY A 107 -6.60 -19.04 12.12
N ALA A 108 -6.83 -17.73 11.99
CA ALA A 108 -7.57 -16.98 12.98
C ALA A 108 -8.93 -17.66 13.11
N PRO A 109 -9.43 -17.88 14.34
CA PRO A 109 -10.77 -18.41 14.53
C PRO A 109 -11.74 -17.60 13.66
N ALA A 110 -12.62 -18.30 12.94
CA ALA A 110 -13.55 -17.66 12.02
C ALA A 110 -14.25 -16.50 12.73
N ALA A 111 -14.13 -15.28 12.17
CA ALA A 111 -14.61 -14.06 12.79
C ALA A 111 -16.09 -14.21 13.20
N GLY A 112 -16.37 -13.95 14.47
CA GLY A 112 -17.73 -13.93 15.01
C GLY A 112 -18.58 -12.84 14.35
N GLN A 113 -19.90 -12.86 14.58
CA GLN A 113 -20.79 -11.81 14.04
C GLN A 113 -20.38 -10.41 14.53
N GLU A 114 -20.01 -10.27 15.80
CA GLU A 114 -19.51 -9.00 16.34
C GLU A 114 -18.22 -8.54 15.65
N ASP A 115 -17.30 -9.46 15.36
CA ASP A 115 -16.05 -9.13 14.67
C ASP A 115 -16.33 -8.60 13.27
N LYS A 116 -17.26 -9.22 12.54
CA LYS A 116 -17.70 -8.75 11.22
C LYS A 116 -18.28 -7.34 11.28
N THR A 117 -19.07 -7.03 12.30
CA THR A 117 -19.61 -5.69 12.53
C THR A 117 -18.47 -4.68 12.76
N TRP A 118 -17.50 -4.99 13.61
CA TRP A 118 -16.38 -4.07 13.87
C TRP A 118 -15.42 -3.92 12.68
N ILE A 119 -15.23 -4.97 11.88
CA ILE A 119 -14.52 -4.90 10.60
C ILE A 119 -15.27 -3.97 9.64
N ALA A 120 -16.59 -4.11 9.54
CA ALA A 120 -17.42 -3.22 8.73
C ALA A 120 -17.33 -1.76 9.21
N VAL A 121 -17.37 -1.51 10.52
CA VAL A 121 -17.17 -0.17 11.09
C VAL A 121 -15.81 0.41 10.71
N ALA A 122 -14.73 -0.38 10.78
CA ALA A 122 -13.39 0.09 10.42
C ALA A 122 -13.31 0.57 8.96
N HIS A 123 -13.86 -0.22 8.03
CA HIS A 123 -13.78 0.06 6.60
C HIS A 123 -14.82 1.09 6.15
N PHE A 124 -16.11 0.86 6.41
CA PHE A 124 -17.18 1.75 5.97
C PHE A 124 -17.24 3.04 6.78
N GLY A 125 -17.01 2.95 8.10
CA GLY A 125 -16.87 4.14 8.92
C GLY A 125 -15.68 4.98 8.49
N GLY A 126 -14.59 4.33 8.06
CA GLY A 126 -13.43 5.06 7.53
C GLY A 126 -13.75 5.78 6.23
N ALA A 127 -14.43 5.10 5.29
CA ALA A 127 -14.90 5.71 4.06
C ALA A 127 -15.88 6.87 4.30
N ALA A 128 -16.84 6.71 5.22
CA ALA A 128 -17.77 7.76 5.60
C ALA A 128 -17.06 8.96 6.25
N GLY A 129 -16.11 8.71 7.16
CA GLY A 129 -15.29 9.75 7.77
C GLY A 129 -14.46 10.52 6.76
N ALA A 130 -13.87 9.82 5.78
CA ALA A 130 -13.16 10.44 4.67
C ALA A 130 -14.12 11.33 3.86
N PHE A 131 -15.29 10.83 3.48
CA PHE A 131 -16.24 11.60 2.68
C PHE A 131 -16.70 12.89 3.39
N ILE A 132 -17.14 12.78 4.65
CA ILE A 132 -17.67 13.91 5.42
C ILE A 132 -16.61 14.99 5.67
N SER A 133 -15.37 14.58 5.88
CA SER A 133 -14.26 15.51 6.16
C SER A 133 -13.57 16.06 4.90
N GLY A 134 -14.03 15.71 3.70
CA GLY A 134 -13.32 16.07 2.47
C GLY A 134 -11.95 15.39 2.35
N GLY A 135 -11.82 14.19 2.93
CA GLY A 135 -10.70 13.27 2.77
C GLY A 135 -9.77 13.16 3.98
N VAL A 136 -9.84 14.05 4.98
CA VAL A 136 -8.76 14.21 5.99
C VAL A 136 -8.95 13.45 7.30
N ALA A 137 -10.17 12.97 7.59
CA ALA A 137 -10.53 12.34 8.86
C ALA A 137 -11.03 10.89 8.71
N GLY A 138 -10.72 10.22 7.60
CA GLY A 138 -11.14 8.83 7.36
C GLY A 138 -10.50 7.80 8.30
N TRP A 139 -9.42 8.17 8.99
CA TRP A 139 -8.69 7.26 9.88
C TRP A 139 -9.35 7.08 11.26
N ILE A 140 -10.32 7.93 11.61
CA ILE A 140 -10.94 7.92 12.95
C ILE A 140 -11.68 6.60 13.22
N ALA A 141 -12.57 6.18 12.31
CA ALA A 141 -13.35 4.95 12.51
C ALA A 141 -12.50 3.66 12.58
N PRO A 142 -11.49 3.42 11.70
CA PRO A 142 -10.63 2.25 11.85
C PRO A 142 -9.76 2.31 13.10
N LEU A 143 -9.34 3.50 13.56
CA LEU A 143 -8.66 3.64 14.85
C LEU A 143 -9.59 3.25 16.02
N VAL A 144 -10.84 3.72 15.99
CA VAL A 144 -11.82 3.37 17.01
C VAL A 144 -12.08 1.86 17.03
N ALA A 145 -12.25 1.23 15.87
CA ALA A 145 -12.42 -0.22 15.78
C ALA A 145 -11.20 -1.00 16.29
N PHE A 146 -9.99 -0.53 15.97
CA PHE A 146 -8.74 -1.11 16.48
C PHE A 146 -8.65 -1.05 18.00
N LEU A 147 -8.97 0.09 18.61
CA LEU A 147 -8.91 0.26 20.06
C LEU A 147 -10.05 -0.47 20.79
N ALA A 148 -11.25 -0.48 20.20
CA ALA A 148 -12.43 -1.06 20.84
C ALA A 148 -12.44 -2.59 20.84
N ARG A 149 -12.02 -3.24 19.73
CA ARG A 149 -12.06 -4.71 19.59
C ARG A 149 -10.74 -5.37 19.22
N GLY A 150 -9.72 -4.61 18.83
CA GLY A 150 -8.41 -5.16 18.48
C GLY A 150 -7.71 -5.97 19.59
N PRO A 151 -7.83 -5.62 20.89
CA PRO A 151 -7.28 -6.44 21.97
C PRO A 151 -7.98 -7.80 22.15
N GLN A 152 -9.22 -7.92 21.69
CA GLN A 152 -10.09 -9.09 21.96
C GLN A 152 -10.28 -9.99 20.74
N SER A 153 -10.15 -9.45 19.52
CA SER A 153 -10.26 -10.21 18.27
C SER A 153 -9.06 -9.97 17.37
N PRO A 154 -8.23 -11.01 17.12
CA PRO A 154 -7.14 -10.94 16.14
C PRO A 154 -7.63 -10.58 14.73
N ALA A 155 -8.85 -11.00 14.36
CA ALA A 155 -9.44 -10.70 13.05
C ALA A 155 -9.77 -9.21 12.92
N VAL A 156 -10.43 -8.61 13.92
CA VAL A 156 -10.71 -7.16 13.94
C VAL A 156 -9.40 -6.39 13.95
N ARG A 157 -8.41 -6.81 14.74
CA ARG A 157 -7.09 -6.15 14.80
C ARG A 157 -6.41 -6.12 13.43
N ALA A 158 -6.38 -7.24 12.72
CA ALA A 158 -5.74 -7.32 11.41
C ALA A 158 -6.41 -6.41 10.37
N GLU A 159 -7.74 -6.41 10.31
CA GLU A 159 -8.48 -5.59 9.33
C GLU A 159 -8.51 -4.11 9.69
N SER A 160 -8.67 -3.76 10.96
CA SER A 160 -8.65 -2.36 11.40
C SER A 160 -7.29 -1.70 11.18
N VAL A 161 -6.17 -2.42 11.36
CA VAL A 161 -4.83 -1.90 11.02
C VAL A 161 -4.68 -1.64 9.53
N LYS A 162 -5.16 -2.55 8.66
CA LYS A 162 -5.13 -2.34 7.20
C LYS A 162 -5.94 -1.11 6.80
N ALA A 163 -7.17 -1.00 7.31
CA ALA A 163 -8.05 0.13 7.07
C ALA A 163 -7.44 1.45 7.59
N LEU A 164 -6.83 1.42 8.78
CA LEU A 164 -6.18 2.59 9.39
C LEU A 164 -5.00 3.07 8.54
N ASN A 165 -4.10 2.17 8.13
CA ASN A 165 -2.97 2.52 7.28
C ASN A 165 -3.42 3.10 5.94
N PHE A 166 -4.44 2.52 5.32
CA PHE A 166 -5.04 3.04 4.11
C PHE A 166 -5.57 4.46 4.32
N GLN A 167 -6.39 4.66 5.35
CA GLN A 167 -7.02 5.95 5.60
C GLN A 167 -6.03 7.04 6.00
N ILE A 168 -4.97 6.72 6.74
CA ILE A 168 -3.90 7.69 7.05
C ILE A 168 -3.21 8.15 5.76
N LEU A 169 -2.82 7.21 4.89
CA LEU A 169 -2.18 7.55 3.62
C LEU A 169 -3.08 8.46 2.77
N TRP A 170 -4.34 8.08 2.60
CA TRP A 170 -5.29 8.88 1.81
C TRP A 170 -5.64 10.21 2.47
N SER A 171 -5.65 10.28 3.80
CA SER A 171 -5.84 11.54 4.53
C SER A 171 -4.68 12.50 4.31
N ILE A 172 -3.44 12.00 4.28
CA ILE A 172 -2.26 12.81 3.95
C ILE A 172 -2.34 13.31 2.50
N ILE A 173 -2.65 12.42 1.55
CA ILE A 173 -2.83 12.80 0.14
C ILE A 173 -3.92 13.87 0.00
N GLY A 174 -5.06 13.69 0.67
CA GLY A 174 -6.16 14.65 0.67
C GLY A 174 -5.75 16.00 1.27
N LEU A 175 -5.04 16.00 2.40
CA LEU A 175 -4.55 17.22 3.04
C LEU A 175 -3.59 18.00 2.13
N VAL A 176 -2.62 17.31 1.52
CA VAL A 176 -1.70 17.92 0.54
C VAL A 176 -2.50 18.45 -0.66
N GLY A 177 -3.48 17.69 -1.15
CA GLY A 177 -4.38 18.12 -2.22
C GLY A 177 -5.10 19.42 -1.90
N TRP A 178 -5.64 19.57 -0.68
CA TRP A 178 -6.26 20.83 -0.23
C TRP A 178 -5.27 22.00 -0.20
N ILE A 179 -4.07 21.79 0.35
CA ILE A 179 -3.04 22.83 0.41
C ILE A 179 -2.66 23.28 -1.01
N THR A 180 -2.40 22.33 -1.90
CA THR A 180 -2.05 22.64 -3.30
C THR A 180 -3.21 23.30 -4.04
N ALA A 181 -4.46 22.87 -3.82
CA ALA A 181 -5.63 23.52 -4.40
C ALA A 181 -5.75 24.97 -3.95
N CYS A 182 -5.56 25.26 -2.66
CA CYS A 182 -5.55 26.63 -2.13
C CYS A 182 -4.43 27.47 -2.76
N ILE A 183 -3.23 26.91 -2.94
CA ILE A 183 -2.11 27.61 -3.59
C ILE A 183 -2.46 27.91 -5.06
N LEU A 184 -2.88 26.92 -5.83
CA LEU A 184 -3.17 27.09 -7.26
C LEU A 184 -4.34 28.06 -7.48
N ILE A 185 -5.45 27.86 -6.77
CA ILE A 185 -6.64 28.72 -6.87
C ILE A 185 -6.31 30.12 -6.34
N GLY A 186 -5.54 30.21 -5.25
CA GLY A 186 -5.09 31.48 -4.68
C GLY A 186 -4.25 32.30 -5.67
N TRP A 187 -3.31 31.67 -6.36
CA TRP A 187 -2.51 32.34 -7.39
C TRP A 187 -3.35 32.83 -8.57
N LEU A 188 -4.35 32.06 -9.00
CA LEU A 188 -5.29 32.50 -10.04
C LEU A 188 -6.09 33.73 -9.58
N ALA A 189 -6.57 33.73 -8.34
CA ALA A 189 -7.29 34.87 -7.77
C ALA A 189 -6.42 36.12 -7.68
N VAL A 190 -5.16 35.99 -7.26
CA VAL A 190 -4.19 37.09 -7.20
C VAL A 190 -3.91 37.64 -8.61
N ALA A 191 -3.69 36.76 -9.59
CA ALA A 191 -3.45 37.18 -10.97
C ALA A 191 -4.66 37.94 -11.54
N ALA A 192 -5.88 37.43 -11.33
CA ALA A 192 -7.10 38.10 -11.75
C ALA A 192 -7.27 39.48 -11.09
N ALA A 193 -7.05 39.56 -9.78
CA ALA A 193 -7.12 40.83 -9.04
C ALA A 193 -6.08 41.84 -9.54
N TRP A 194 -4.86 41.39 -9.84
CA TRP A 194 -3.80 42.24 -10.37
C TRP A 194 -4.17 42.81 -11.75
N ILE A 195 -4.63 41.96 -12.68
CA ILE A 195 -5.07 42.37 -14.02
C ILE A 195 -6.21 43.38 -13.93
N VAL A 196 -7.27 43.05 -13.19
CA VAL A 196 -8.46 43.90 -13.06
C VAL A 196 -8.12 45.24 -12.40
N GLY A 197 -7.33 45.21 -11.33
CA GLY A 197 -6.87 46.41 -10.62
C GLY A 197 -6.03 47.32 -11.51
N THR A 198 -5.10 46.75 -12.29
CA THR A 198 -4.26 47.51 -13.23
C THR A 198 -5.10 48.13 -14.34
N ILE A 199 -6.01 47.37 -14.97
CA ILE A 199 -6.86 47.89 -16.07
C ILE A 199 -7.71 49.06 -15.58
N PHE A 200 -8.43 48.90 -14.47
CA PHE A 200 -9.25 49.99 -13.96
C PHE A 200 -8.41 51.16 -13.44
N GLY A 201 -7.23 50.89 -12.87
CA GLY A 201 -6.28 51.92 -12.45
C GLY A 201 -5.82 52.81 -13.61
N VAL A 202 -5.49 52.20 -14.76
CA VAL A 202 -5.09 52.94 -15.97
C VAL A 202 -6.27 53.76 -16.51
N ILE A 203 -7.47 53.19 -16.61
CA ILE A 203 -8.66 53.91 -17.09
C ILE A 203 -8.97 55.11 -16.18
N ALA A 204 -8.92 54.91 -14.87
CA ALA A 204 -9.13 55.97 -13.90
C ALA A 204 -8.07 57.07 -14.02
N GLY A 205 -6.80 56.71 -14.19
CA GLY A 205 -5.70 57.65 -14.36
C GLY A 205 -5.86 58.51 -15.61
N ILE A 206 -6.24 57.91 -16.75
CA ILE A 206 -6.50 58.63 -18.00
C ILE A 206 -7.66 59.63 -17.81
N LYS A 207 -8.78 59.20 -17.22
CA LYS A 207 -9.95 60.06 -17.01
C LYS A 207 -9.68 61.19 -16.02
N ALA A 208 -8.97 60.91 -14.92
CA ALA A 208 -8.53 61.93 -13.98
C ALA A 208 -7.63 62.98 -14.66
N GLY A 209 -6.74 62.55 -15.57
CA GLY A 209 -5.92 63.46 -16.37
C GLY A 209 -6.73 64.38 -17.29
N ASN A 210 -7.92 63.94 -17.72
CA ASN A 210 -8.86 64.73 -18.54
C ASN A 210 -9.84 65.56 -17.70
N ASN A 211 -9.67 65.64 -16.37
CA ASN A 211 -10.63 66.25 -15.43
C ASN A 211 -12.03 65.61 -15.47
N GLU A 212 -12.14 64.34 -15.89
CA GLU A 212 -13.40 63.58 -15.84
C GLU A 212 -13.45 62.72 -14.57
N PRO A 213 -14.51 62.82 -13.75
CA PRO A 213 -14.65 61.96 -12.58
C PRO A 213 -14.88 60.51 -13.01
N TYR A 214 -14.04 59.60 -12.50
CA TYR A 214 -14.19 58.16 -12.72
C TYR A 214 -14.46 57.43 -11.41
N ASN A 215 -15.61 56.76 -11.35
CA ASN A 215 -15.95 55.85 -10.26
C ASN A 215 -15.48 54.45 -10.63
N TYR A 216 -14.58 53.89 -9.83
CA TYR A 216 -14.11 52.52 -10.01
C TYR A 216 -15.27 51.53 -9.83
N PRO A 217 -15.53 50.63 -10.79
CA PRO A 217 -16.48 49.55 -10.58
C PRO A 217 -15.93 48.62 -9.49
N MET A 218 -16.81 48.15 -8.60
CA MET A 218 -16.45 47.31 -7.44
C MET A 218 -15.58 48.02 -6.37
N THR A 219 -15.89 49.28 -6.08
CA THR A 219 -15.28 50.01 -4.94
C THR A 219 -16.16 50.00 -3.70
N VAL A 220 -15.53 49.84 -2.54
CA VAL A 220 -16.11 50.06 -1.21
C VAL A 220 -15.38 51.24 -0.57
N SER A 221 -16.13 52.23 -0.08
CA SER A 221 -15.55 53.40 0.61
C SER A 221 -15.15 53.04 2.04
N LEU A 222 -13.87 52.76 2.27
CA LEU A 222 -13.35 52.36 3.59
C LEU A 222 -12.79 53.54 4.43
N ILE A 223 -12.48 54.67 3.80
CA ILE A 223 -11.87 55.85 4.43
C ILE A 223 -12.70 57.09 4.02
N LYS A 224 -12.96 58.00 4.96
CA LYS A 224 -13.76 59.23 4.76
C LYS A 224 -12.95 60.47 5.06
#